data_AF-A0A970GAD1-F1
#
_entry.id   AF-A0A970GAD1-F1
#
_cell.length_a   1.000
_cell.length_b   1.000
_cell.length_c   1.000
_cell.angle_alpha   90.00
_cell.angle_beta   90.00
_cell.angle_gamma   90.00
#
_symmetry.space_group_name_H-M   'P 1'
#
loop_
_entity.id
_entity.type
_entity.pdbx_description
1 polymer ?
#
loop_
_entity_poly.entity_id
_entity_poly.type
_entity_poly.pdbx_seq_one_letter_code
_entity_poly.pdbx_strand_id
1 'polypeptide(L)'
;MKLNGKTIYAQSSDIKSRTYLEYRKDMKKKAIAELEILEWLEDKIKELYPEKCVKVYKSGGDKFLWFLRKGGISREPDYIAEINDKKIEFEFQYAEKADLEFYDFKVSKIAKSKKGNREPIKDKFIIYIYKPSYQYAIFKAEWVFNNSQYGMVEAWRTYAYIVPKDKFLSILKPDTNLKNICKRIDAKNLILNFQHQLLDINKDKLSNLLQGVIDEDKIVKLMPKDLDSFFKVCFILDHLNKIPQNANLWLIYLLTYINKDILLEDITKIVYCIDFLYSKIDVKPNELNQLINKVEELILKIKSFYQDDGSYKSSLTSSPLEETRYALFSINLLEDLIQDIIYYYSVSELQPIKKIYENVNDIEKTSKLIRETE
;
A
#
# COMPACT_ATOMS: atom_id res chain seq x y z
N MET A 1 13.23 16.80 13.50
CA MET A 1 12.98 15.49 14.14
C MET A 1 14.09 14.52 13.71
N LYS A 2 14.74 13.77 14.62
CA LYS A 2 15.77 12.78 14.22
C LYS A 2 15.08 11.63 13.48
N LEU A 3 15.40 11.42 12.21
CA LEU A 3 14.90 10.29 11.43
C LEU A 3 15.36 8.97 12.07
N ASN A 4 14.45 8.01 12.25
CA ASN A 4 14.78 6.69 12.77
C ASN A 4 15.69 5.97 11.77
N GLY A 5 16.68 5.19 12.24
CA GLY A 5 17.56 4.39 11.38
C GLY A 5 16.82 3.48 10.39
N LYS A 6 15.60 3.04 10.72
CA LYS A 6 14.74 2.29 9.79
C LYS A 6 14.18 3.15 8.64
N THR A 7 13.84 4.41 8.93
CA THR A 7 13.42 5.41 7.93
C THR A 7 14.60 5.84 7.06
N ILE A 8 15.79 5.99 7.66
CA ILE A 8 17.02 6.29 6.94
C ILE A 8 17.36 5.14 5.97
N TYR A 9 17.23 3.87 6.39
CA TYR A 9 17.49 2.72 5.52
C TYR A 9 16.49 2.62 4.33
N ALA A 10 15.21 2.88 4.59
CA ALA A 10 14.19 2.96 3.54
C ALA A 10 14.46 4.14 2.58
N GLN A 11 15.03 5.24 3.05
CA GLN A 11 15.42 6.37 2.20
C GLN A 11 16.79 6.18 1.51
N SER A 12 17.66 5.30 2.04
CA SER A 12 19.05 5.12 1.56
C SER A 12 19.25 3.94 0.60
N SER A 13 18.27 3.05 0.44
CA SER A 13 18.34 1.89 -0.46
C SER A 13 17.67 2.22 -1.80
N ASP A 14 18.39 2.33 -2.91
CA ASP A 14 17.93 2.53 -4.32
C ASP A 14 16.78 3.55 -4.61
N ILE A 15 16.33 4.31 -3.60
CA ILE A 15 15.11 5.13 -3.57
C ILE A 15 15.41 6.63 -3.78
N LYS A 16 16.69 7.00 -3.99
CA LYS A 16 17.12 8.40 -4.08
C LYS A 16 16.43 9.23 -5.18
N SER A 17 15.81 8.60 -6.17
CA SER A 17 15.07 9.29 -7.25
C SER A 17 13.54 9.22 -7.12
N ARG A 18 12.99 8.56 -6.08
CA ARG A 18 11.56 8.32 -5.93
C ARG A 18 10.96 9.16 -4.82
N THR A 19 9.78 9.73 -5.06
CA THR A 19 8.89 10.30 -4.06
C THR A 19 8.37 9.20 -3.12
N TYR A 20 7.92 9.61 -1.94
CA TYR A 20 7.35 8.70 -0.95
C TYR A 20 6.08 7.99 -1.47
N LEU A 21 5.31 8.64 -2.35
CA LEU A 21 4.13 8.06 -2.99
C LEU A 21 4.48 6.94 -3.98
N GLU A 22 5.53 7.09 -4.78
CA GLU A 22 6.03 6.05 -5.69
C GLU A 22 6.50 4.82 -4.91
N TYR A 23 7.19 5.01 -3.78
CA TYR A 23 7.55 3.91 -2.89
C TYR A 23 6.31 3.20 -2.31
N ARG A 24 5.30 3.95 -1.87
CA ARG A 24 4.04 3.38 -1.34
C ARG A 24 3.31 2.52 -2.37
N LYS A 25 3.34 2.89 -3.67
CA LYS A 25 2.72 2.09 -4.75
C LYS A 25 3.30 0.68 -4.81
N ASP A 26 4.62 0.56 -4.90
CA ASP A 26 5.31 -0.74 -5.00
C ASP A 26 4.98 -1.64 -3.81
N MET A 27 4.95 -1.02 -2.64
CA MET A 27 4.71 -1.73 -1.41
C MET A 27 3.23 -2.13 -1.23
N LYS A 28 2.28 -1.32 -1.72
CA LYS A 28 0.83 -1.63 -1.71
C LYS A 28 0.48 -2.86 -2.54
N LYS A 29 1.21 -3.17 -3.62
CA LYS A 29 0.94 -4.38 -4.43
C LYS A 29 1.00 -5.67 -3.59
N LYS A 30 2.00 -5.79 -2.70
CA LYS A 30 2.09 -6.95 -1.78
C LYS A 30 0.97 -6.90 -0.72
N ALA A 31 0.74 -5.72 -0.13
CA ALA A 31 -0.27 -5.55 0.90
C ALA A 31 -1.70 -5.85 0.41
N ILE A 32 -2.04 -5.51 -0.84
CA ILE A 32 -3.33 -5.88 -1.46
C ILE A 32 -3.49 -7.40 -1.38
N ALA A 33 -2.52 -8.16 -1.89
CA ALA A 33 -2.59 -9.60 -1.90
C ALA A 33 -2.68 -10.18 -0.48
N GLU A 34 -1.89 -9.64 0.45
CA GLU A 34 -1.86 -10.13 1.82
C GLU A 34 -3.20 -9.96 2.56
N LEU A 35 -3.86 -8.84 2.34
CA LEU A 35 -5.12 -8.51 3.02
C LEU A 35 -6.30 -9.24 2.38
N GLU A 36 -6.30 -9.42 1.05
CA GLU A 36 -7.34 -10.18 0.36
C GLU A 36 -7.34 -11.67 0.71
N ILE A 37 -6.19 -12.22 1.10
CA ILE A 37 -6.08 -13.64 1.45
C ILE A 37 -6.25 -13.91 2.95
N LEU A 38 -6.36 -12.88 3.79
CA LEU A 38 -6.31 -13.04 5.25
C LEU A 38 -7.45 -13.92 5.78
N GLU A 39 -8.69 -13.66 5.34
CA GLU A 39 -9.87 -14.45 5.71
C GLU A 39 -9.73 -15.90 5.21
N TRP A 40 -9.33 -16.07 3.94
CA TRP A 40 -9.08 -17.39 3.36
C TRP A 40 -7.99 -18.17 4.10
N LEU A 41 -6.93 -17.50 4.51
CA LEU A 41 -5.84 -18.11 5.27
C LEU A 41 -6.32 -18.56 6.65
N GLU A 42 -7.14 -17.76 7.32
CA GLU A 42 -7.73 -18.14 8.61
C GLU A 42 -8.54 -19.43 8.47
N ASP A 43 -9.36 -19.55 7.42
CA ASP A 43 -10.13 -20.76 7.14
C ASP A 43 -9.22 -21.96 6.85
N LYS A 44 -8.15 -21.78 6.08
CA LYS A 44 -7.16 -22.85 5.86
C LYS A 44 -6.43 -23.29 7.12
N ILE A 45 -6.16 -22.38 8.04
CA ILE A 45 -5.52 -22.74 9.31
C ILE A 45 -6.52 -23.46 10.23
N LYS A 46 -7.80 -23.08 10.21
CA LYS A 46 -8.87 -23.83 10.91
C LYS A 46 -9.00 -25.26 10.40
N GLU A 47 -8.90 -25.47 9.08
CA GLU A 47 -8.88 -26.81 8.47
C GLU A 47 -7.66 -27.64 8.94
N LEU A 48 -6.49 -27.02 9.06
CA LEU A 48 -5.25 -27.69 9.52
C LEU A 48 -5.24 -28.00 11.02
N TYR A 49 -6.02 -27.26 11.81
CA TYR A 49 -6.10 -27.39 13.26
C TYR A 49 -7.56 -27.47 13.74
N PRO A 50 -8.28 -28.56 13.43
CA PRO A 50 -9.65 -28.75 13.87
C PRO A 50 -9.76 -28.66 15.41
N GLU A 51 -10.90 -28.18 15.91
CA GLU A 51 -11.23 -28.09 17.34
C GLU A 51 -10.38 -27.10 18.16
N LYS A 52 -9.55 -26.29 17.51
CA LYS A 52 -8.77 -25.23 18.19
C LYS A 52 -9.35 -23.86 17.92
N CYS A 53 -9.21 -22.96 18.91
CA CYS A 53 -9.48 -21.56 18.69
C CYS A 53 -8.35 -20.99 17.81
N VAL A 54 -8.68 -20.63 16.57
CA VAL A 54 -7.75 -20.07 15.60
C VAL A 54 -8.09 -18.62 15.36
N LYS A 55 -7.11 -17.74 15.51
CA LYS A 55 -7.17 -16.35 15.05
C LYS A 55 -5.95 -16.05 14.22
N VAL A 56 -6.14 -15.44 13.05
CA VAL A 56 -5.05 -15.04 12.18
C VAL A 56 -5.07 -13.54 12.01
N TYR A 57 -3.91 -12.92 12.15
CA TYR A 57 -3.76 -11.50 11.91
C TYR A 57 -2.46 -11.23 11.18
N LYS A 58 -2.47 -10.17 10.37
CA LYS A 58 -1.26 -9.65 9.76
C LYS A 58 -0.27 -9.22 10.84
N SER A 59 1.01 -9.51 10.64
CA SER A 59 2.12 -9.06 11.47
C SER A 59 3.09 -8.26 10.60
N GLY A 60 4.13 -7.65 11.16
CA GLY A 60 5.00 -6.78 10.38
C GLY A 60 4.92 -5.31 10.73
N GLY A 61 5.91 -4.56 10.24
CA GLY A 61 5.87 -3.10 10.17
C GLY A 61 4.81 -2.58 9.20
N ASP A 62 4.24 -3.49 8.42
CA ASP A 62 3.10 -3.36 7.52
C ASP A 62 1.86 -4.14 8.03
N LYS A 63 1.82 -4.53 9.31
CA LYS A 63 0.66 -5.15 9.97
C LYS A 63 -0.61 -4.36 9.76
N PHE A 64 -0.50 -3.05 9.86
CA PHE A 64 -1.51 -2.13 9.36
C PHE A 64 -1.27 -2.08 7.85
N LEU A 65 -2.32 -2.14 7.02
CA LEU A 65 -2.54 -1.59 5.64
C LEU A 65 -1.57 -0.54 5.00
N TRP A 66 -0.40 -0.27 5.58
CA TRP A 66 0.33 0.99 5.65
C TRP A 66 1.81 0.73 5.63
N PHE A 67 2.50 1.52 4.83
CA PHE A 67 3.92 1.81 5.02
C PHE A 67 3.96 3.05 5.89
N LEU A 68 3.69 2.91 7.19
CA LEU A 68 3.59 4.02 8.15
C LEU A 68 4.61 5.12 7.82
N ARG A 69 4.19 6.39 7.80
CA ARG A 69 5.08 7.52 7.42
C ARG A 69 6.33 7.65 8.28
N LYS A 70 6.28 7.12 9.51
CA LYS A 70 7.44 6.99 10.42
C LYS A 70 7.88 5.52 10.64
N GLY A 71 7.30 4.59 9.89
CA GLY A 71 7.63 3.18 9.89
C GLY A 71 8.87 2.86 9.06
N GLY A 72 9.32 1.63 9.19
CA GLY A 72 10.35 1.09 8.31
C GLY A 72 10.27 -0.42 8.28
N ILE A 73 11.07 -1.02 7.39
CA ILE A 73 11.06 -2.46 7.14
C ILE A 73 11.28 -3.20 8.48
N SER A 74 10.31 -4.04 8.86
CA SER A 74 10.48 -4.96 9.99
C SER A 74 10.98 -6.32 9.50
N ARG A 75 11.53 -7.12 10.42
CA ARG A 75 11.91 -8.52 10.17
C ARG A 75 10.85 -9.50 10.68
N GLU A 76 9.68 -8.99 11.02
CA GLU A 76 8.55 -9.78 11.49
C GLU A 76 7.94 -10.61 10.34
N PRO A 77 7.21 -11.70 10.67
CA PRO A 77 6.49 -12.47 9.67
C PRO A 77 5.32 -11.69 9.08
N ASP A 78 4.87 -12.09 7.89
CA ASP A 78 3.73 -11.46 7.23
C ASP A 78 2.40 -11.75 8.00
N TYR A 79 2.26 -12.94 8.61
CA TYR A 79 1.14 -13.25 9.51
C TYR A 79 1.56 -13.98 10.77
N ILE A 80 0.72 -13.86 11.80
CA ILE A 80 0.74 -14.70 13.00
C ILE A 80 -0.62 -15.38 13.12
N ALA A 81 -0.60 -16.70 13.31
CA ALA A 81 -1.77 -17.44 13.76
C ALA A 81 -1.62 -17.76 15.25
N GLU A 82 -2.62 -17.36 16.04
CA GLU A 82 -2.81 -17.81 17.40
C GLU A 82 -3.73 -19.02 17.38
N ILE A 83 -3.17 -20.17 17.78
CA ILE A 83 -3.86 -21.45 17.84
C ILE A 83 -3.87 -21.88 19.30
N ASN A 84 -5.01 -21.67 19.96
CA ASN A 84 -5.09 -21.58 21.42
C ASN A 84 -4.08 -20.53 21.93
N ASP A 85 -3.07 -20.93 22.72
CA ASP A 85 -2.04 -20.03 23.26
C ASP A 85 -0.69 -20.13 22.51
N LYS A 86 -0.64 -20.84 21.37
CA LYS A 86 0.58 -20.98 20.56
C LYS A 86 0.55 -20.04 19.36
N LYS A 87 1.65 -19.33 19.14
CA LYS A 87 1.86 -18.47 17.97
C LYS A 87 2.64 -19.22 16.91
N ILE A 88 2.11 -19.22 15.69
CA ILE A 88 2.78 -19.76 14.51
C ILE A 88 3.00 -18.61 13.52
N GLU A 89 4.23 -18.52 13.00
CA GLU A 89 4.63 -17.50 12.06
C GLU A 89 4.45 -17.97 10.61
N PHE A 90 3.91 -17.10 9.76
CA PHE A 90 3.75 -17.36 8.35
C PHE A 90 4.36 -16.26 7.48
N GLU A 91 5.00 -16.68 6.40
CA GLU A 91 5.48 -15.80 5.34
C GLU A 91 4.69 -16.01 4.07
N PHE A 92 4.35 -14.91 3.39
CA PHE A 92 3.50 -14.93 2.22
C PHE A 92 4.29 -14.70 0.93
N GLN A 93 4.01 -15.54 -0.06
CA GLN A 93 4.47 -15.37 -1.42
C GLN A 93 3.37 -15.76 -2.41
N TYR A 94 3.44 -15.18 -3.60
CA TYR A 94 2.56 -15.58 -4.70
C TYR A 94 3.29 -15.46 -6.05
N ALA A 95 2.90 -16.30 -7.00
CA ALA A 95 3.36 -16.22 -8.38
C ALA A 95 2.23 -15.77 -9.31
N GLU A 96 2.56 -14.85 -10.21
CA GLU A 96 1.66 -14.39 -11.28
C GLU A 96 1.94 -15.09 -12.62
N LYS A 97 3.14 -15.65 -12.80
CA LYS A 97 3.62 -16.25 -14.05
C LYS A 97 3.50 -17.77 -14.05
N ALA A 98 3.05 -18.33 -15.18
CA ALA A 98 2.86 -19.77 -15.37
C ALA A 98 4.15 -20.51 -15.79
N ASP A 99 5.08 -19.78 -16.38
CA ASP A 99 6.26 -20.25 -17.11
C ASP A 99 7.56 -20.18 -16.28
N LEU A 100 7.45 -20.09 -14.95
CA LEU A 100 8.62 -20.09 -14.07
C LEU A 100 9.29 -21.47 -14.04
N GLU A 101 10.59 -21.51 -14.33
CA GLU A 101 11.43 -22.72 -14.15
C GLU A 101 11.82 -22.96 -12.69
N PHE A 102 11.86 -21.88 -11.90
CA PHE A 102 12.28 -21.90 -10.51
C PHE A 102 11.44 -20.97 -9.64
N TYR A 103 11.40 -21.29 -8.35
CA TYR A 103 10.69 -20.51 -7.32
C TYR A 103 11.67 -20.12 -6.22
N ASP A 104 11.89 -18.82 -6.07
CA ASP A 104 12.94 -18.26 -5.22
C ASP A 104 12.44 -17.86 -3.83
N PHE A 105 13.20 -18.20 -2.81
CA PHE A 105 12.91 -17.90 -1.41
C PHE A 105 14.08 -17.17 -0.75
N LYS A 106 13.82 -15.99 -0.18
CA LYS A 106 14.84 -15.19 0.50
C LYS A 106 15.47 -15.97 1.66
N VAL A 107 16.80 -15.97 1.72
CA VAL A 107 17.56 -16.68 2.77
C VAL A 107 17.07 -16.33 4.17
N SER A 108 16.85 -15.05 4.43
CA SER A 108 16.40 -14.54 5.75
C SER A 108 15.03 -15.06 6.18
N LYS A 109 14.21 -15.55 5.24
CA LYS A 109 12.88 -16.12 5.51
C LYS A 109 12.93 -17.64 5.71
N ILE A 110 14.01 -18.30 5.26
CA ILE A 110 14.14 -19.76 5.26
C ILE A 110 15.13 -20.27 6.31
N ALA A 111 16.28 -19.62 6.46
CA ALA A 111 17.39 -20.10 7.28
C ALA A 111 18.04 -18.99 8.10
N LYS A 112 18.62 -19.39 9.23
CA LYS A 112 19.46 -18.52 10.07
C LYS A 112 20.89 -19.02 10.08
N SER A 113 21.84 -18.09 10.17
CA SER A 113 23.25 -18.43 10.37
C SER A 113 23.51 -18.74 11.84
N LYS A 114 24.14 -19.87 12.12
CA LYS A 114 24.53 -20.31 13.45
C LYS A 114 25.92 -20.96 13.37
N LYS A 115 26.91 -20.31 13.98
CA LYS A 115 28.32 -20.74 13.98
C LYS A 115 28.88 -21.01 12.56
N GLY A 116 28.53 -20.16 11.59
CA GLY A 116 29.00 -20.29 10.20
C GLY A 116 28.19 -21.25 9.32
N ASN A 117 27.36 -22.12 9.91
CA ASN A 117 26.46 -23.02 9.19
C ASN A 117 25.04 -22.43 9.13
N ARG A 118 24.27 -22.82 8.11
CA ARG A 118 22.86 -22.46 7.99
C ARG A 118 21.97 -23.59 8.49
N GLU A 119 21.01 -23.23 9.34
CA GLU A 119 19.94 -24.12 9.80
C GLU A 119 18.59 -23.51 9.37
N PRO A 120 17.59 -24.33 8.97
CA PRO A 120 16.25 -23.83 8.69
C PRO A 120 15.63 -23.20 9.93
N ILE A 121 14.80 -22.17 9.73
CA ILE A 121 14.04 -21.54 10.80
C ILE A 121 12.94 -22.52 11.25
N LYS A 122 12.98 -22.92 12.53
CA LYS A 122 12.00 -23.83 13.12
C LYS A 122 10.63 -23.16 13.22
N ASP A 123 9.58 -23.94 13.00
CA ASP A 123 8.17 -23.55 13.18
C ASP A 123 7.72 -22.29 12.39
N LYS A 124 8.47 -21.92 11.35
CA LYS A 124 8.08 -20.92 10.35
C LYS A 124 7.47 -21.60 9.14
N PHE A 125 6.27 -21.17 8.78
CA PHE A 125 5.54 -21.64 7.62
C PHE A 125 5.61 -20.64 6.48
N ILE A 126 5.53 -21.14 5.26
CA ILE A 126 5.38 -20.39 4.03
C ILE A 126 3.99 -20.70 3.49
N ILE A 127 3.25 -19.65 3.15
CA ILE A 127 2.01 -19.73 2.38
C ILE A 127 2.34 -19.25 0.98
N TYR A 128 2.01 -20.08 0.01
CA TYR A 128 2.22 -19.76 -1.39
C TYR A 128 0.92 -19.84 -2.15
N ILE A 129 0.59 -18.80 -2.92
CA ILE A 129 -0.52 -18.82 -3.89
C ILE A 129 0.07 -18.82 -5.31
N TYR A 130 -0.26 -19.86 -6.06
CA TYR A 130 0.06 -19.97 -7.47
C TYR A 130 -1.17 -19.53 -8.28
N LYS A 131 -1.22 -18.24 -8.62
CA LYS A 131 -2.36 -17.60 -9.30
C LYS A 131 -2.72 -18.24 -10.65
N PRO A 132 -1.79 -18.68 -11.51
CA PRO A 132 -2.13 -19.20 -12.85
C PRO A 132 -3.14 -20.34 -12.86
N SER A 133 -3.11 -21.22 -11.87
CA SER A 133 -4.03 -22.36 -11.75
C SER A 133 -4.87 -22.32 -10.48
N TYR A 134 -4.88 -21.20 -9.75
CA TYR A 134 -5.61 -21.04 -8.48
C TYR A 134 -5.30 -22.15 -7.47
N GLN A 135 -4.01 -22.46 -7.31
CA GLN A 135 -3.51 -23.44 -6.37
C GLN A 135 -2.76 -22.77 -5.22
N TYR A 136 -2.59 -23.48 -4.12
CA TYR A 136 -1.81 -23.02 -2.98
C TYR A 136 -0.98 -24.13 -2.35
N ALA A 137 -0.02 -23.74 -1.52
CA ALA A 137 0.63 -24.65 -0.60
C ALA A 137 0.94 -23.94 0.73
N ILE A 138 0.88 -24.70 1.83
CA ILE A 138 1.32 -24.29 3.15
C ILE A 138 2.37 -25.31 3.60
N PHE A 139 3.61 -24.88 3.78
CA PHE A 139 4.74 -25.77 4.07
C PHE A 139 5.77 -25.10 4.97
N LYS A 140 6.62 -25.88 5.63
CA LYS A 140 7.65 -25.35 6.55
C LYS A 140 8.85 -24.80 5.78
N ALA A 141 9.55 -23.84 6.37
CA ALA A 141 10.85 -23.36 5.87
C ALA A 141 11.87 -24.51 5.67
N GLU A 142 11.81 -25.54 6.52
CA GLU A 142 12.61 -26.76 6.37
C GLU A 142 12.37 -27.50 5.04
N TRP A 143 11.14 -27.52 4.55
CA TRP A 143 10.84 -28.15 3.26
C TRP A 143 11.57 -27.43 2.12
N VAL A 144 11.60 -26.08 2.13
CA VAL A 144 12.37 -25.29 1.15
C VAL A 144 13.85 -25.61 1.26
N PHE A 145 14.39 -25.59 2.48
CA PHE A 145 15.81 -25.86 2.72
C PHE A 145 16.26 -27.21 2.15
N ASN A 146 15.44 -28.25 2.30
CA ASN A 146 15.75 -29.61 1.82
C ASN A 146 15.48 -29.83 0.32
N ASN A 147 14.67 -28.98 -0.32
CA ASN A 147 14.23 -29.18 -1.71
C ASN A 147 14.76 -28.13 -2.70
N SER A 148 15.62 -27.22 -2.25
CA SER A 148 16.17 -26.13 -3.06
C SER A 148 17.67 -26.27 -3.29
N GLN A 149 18.17 -25.47 -4.23
CA GLN A 149 19.59 -25.15 -4.35
C GLN A 149 19.84 -23.74 -3.81
N TYR A 150 20.96 -23.55 -3.11
CA TYR A 150 21.37 -22.21 -2.69
C TYR A 150 22.18 -21.56 -3.82
N GLY A 151 21.70 -20.44 -4.36
CA GLY A 151 22.28 -19.81 -5.54
C GLY A 151 22.00 -18.31 -5.62
N MET A 152 22.71 -17.64 -6.53
CA MET A 152 22.52 -16.22 -6.82
C MET A 152 21.25 -16.03 -7.67
N VAL A 153 20.37 -15.12 -7.25
CA VAL A 153 19.22 -14.69 -8.04
C VAL A 153 19.54 -13.32 -8.61
N GLU A 154 19.90 -13.28 -9.89
CA GLU A 154 20.37 -12.06 -10.58
C GLU A 154 19.37 -10.92 -10.47
N ALA A 155 18.07 -11.21 -10.63
CA ALA A 155 16.99 -10.23 -10.51
C ALA A 155 16.96 -9.53 -9.14
N TRP A 156 17.43 -10.18 -8.09
CA TRP A 156 17.46 -9.64 -6.73
C TRP A 156 18.86 -9.17 -6.31
N ARG A 157 19.89 -9.44 -7.13
CA ARG A 157 21.31 -9.23 -6.82
C ARG A 157 21.69 -9.81 -5.45
N THR A 158 21.09 -10.94 -5.08
CA THR A 158 21.29 -11.57 -3.78
C THR A 158 21.11 -13.07 -3.90
N TYR A 159 21.67 -13.80 -2.93
CA TYR A 159 21.50 -15.24 -2.87
C TYR A 159 20.14 -15.61 -2.28
N ALA A 160 19.57 -16.70 -2.79
CA ALA A 160 18.28 -17.26 -2.36
C ALA A 160 18.33 -18.79 -2.35
N TYR A 161 17.27 -19.39 -1.81
CA TYR A 161 16.96 -20.79 -2.02
C TYR A 161 16.05 -20.93 -3.24
N ILE A 162 16.50 -21.68 -4.23
CA ILE A 162 15.89 -21.83 -5.56
C ILE A 162 15.26 -23.23 -5.64
N VAL A 163 13.93 -23.30 -5.68
CA VAL A 163 13.20 -24.59 -5.79
C VAL A 163 12.86 -24.86 -7.27
N PRO A 164 13.25 -26.01 -7.84
CA PRO A 164 12.87 -26.39 -9.21
C PRO A 164 11.35 -26.52 -9.37
N LYS A 165 10.85 -26.15 -10.56
CA LYS A 165 9.43 -26.20 -10.91
C LYS A 165 8.74 -27.50 -10.53
N ASP A 166 9.27 -28.65 -10.94
CA ASP A 166 8.61 -29.94 -10.74
C ASP A 166 8.41 -30.27 -9.25
N LYS A 167 9.42 -29.98 -8.42
CA LYS A 167 9.32 -30.15 -6.96
C LYS A 167 8.27 -29.21 -6.38
N PHE A 168 8.26 -27.95 -6.81
CA PHE A 168 7.32 -26.96 -6.30
C PHE A 168 5.87 -27.27 -6.71
N LEU A 169 5.63 -27.59 -7.98
CA LEU A 169 4.28 -27.90 -8.46
C LEU A 169 3.70 -29.16 -7.79
N SER A 170 4.55 -30.12 -7.40
CA SER A 170 4.12 -31.36 -6.74
C SER A 170 3.44 -31.15 -5.38
N ILE A 171 3.67 -30.02 -4.71
CA ILE A 171 3.07 -29.72 -3.40
C ILE A 171 1.84 -28.80 -3.47
N LEU A 172 1.51 -28.31 -4.67
CA LEU A 172 0.38 -27.40 -4.87
C LEU A 172 -0.96 -28.15 -4.79
N LYS A 173 -1.92 -27.53 -4.11
CA LYS A 173 -3.29 -28.02 -3.94
C LYS A 173 -4.27 -27.06 -4.59
N PRO A 174 -5.27 -27.54 -5.34
CA PRO A 174 -6.31 -26.68 -5.90
C PRO A 174 -7.21 -26.10 -4.80
N ASP A 175 -7.68 -24.87 -5.01
CA ASP A 175 -8.75 -24.27 -4.22
C ASP A 175 -9.61 -23.36 -5.08
N THR A 176 -10.89 -23.70 -5.22
CA THR A 176 -11.85 -22.95 -6.04
C THR A 176 -12.09 -21.52 -5.54
N ASN A 177 -11.93 -21.27 -4.24
CA ASN A 177 -12.14 -19.94 -3.64
C ASN A 177 -11.04 -18.95 -4.05
N LEU A 178 -9.84 -19.44 -4.38
CA LEU A 178 -8.73 -18.59 -4.82
C LEU A 178 -9.02 -17.85 -6.11
N LYS A 179 -9.91 -18.35 -6.98
CA LYS A 179 -10.26 -17.68 -8.24
C LYS A 179 -10.82 -16.27 -8.01
N ASN A 180 -11.76 -16.13 -7.07
CA ASN A 180 -12.38 -14.84 -6.79
C ASN A 180 -11.42 -13.91 -6.05
N ILE A 181 -10.62 -14.45 -5.13
CA ILE A 181 -9.59 -13.70 -4.40
C ILE A 181 -8.55 -13.15 -5.39
N CYS A 182 -8.04 -14.00 -6.30
CA CYS A 182 -7.06 -13.59 -7.31
C CYS A 182 -7.63 -12.51 -8.23
N LYS A 183 -8.87 -12.65 -8.70
CA LYS A 183 -9.55 -11.62 -9.51
C LYS A 183 -9.64 -10.28 -8.78
N ARG A 184 -9.95 -10.30 -7.48
CA ARG A 184 -10.05 -9.10 -6.66
C ARG A 184 -8.69 -8.43 -6.45
N ILE A 185 -7.64 -9.23 -6.22
CA ILE A 185 -6.25 -8.75 -6.18
C ILE A 185 -5.88 -8.08 -7.52
N ASP A 186 -6.21 -8.71 -8.64
CA ASP A 186 -5.93 -8.17 -9.98
C ASP A 186 -6.68 -6.86 -10.24
N ALA A 187 -7.96 -6.79 -9.89
CA ALA A 187 -8.77 -5.58 -10.01
C ALA A 187 -8.19 -4.43 -9.18
N LYS A 188 -7.80 -4.69 -7.93
CA LYS A 188 -7.19 -3.69 -7.05
C LYS A 188 -5.80 -3.25 -7.53
N ASN A 189 -5.01 -4.17 -8.07
CA ASN A 189 -3.71 -3.83 -8.68
C ASN A 189 -3.88 -2.99 -9.95
N LEU A 190 -4.90 -3.26 -10.77
CA LEU A 190 -5.25 -2.43 -11.92
C LEU A 190 -5.62 -1.01 -11.48
N ILE A 191 -6.54 -0.90 -10.51
CA ILE A 191 -6.93 0.38 -9.89
C ILE A 191 -5.70 1.12 -9.34
N LEU A 192 -4.83 0.42 -8.60
CA LEU A 192 -3.60 0.98 -8.02
C LEU A 192 -2.68 1.57 -9.08
N ASN A 193 -2.46 0.85 -10.19
CA ASN A 193 -1.63 1.33 -11.28
C ASN A 193 -2.28 2.51 -12.00
N PHE A 194 -3.56 2.41 -12.32
CA PHE A 194 -4.35 3.44 -12.99
C PHE A 194 -4.32 4.76 -12.20
N GLN A 195 -4.71 4.75 -10.93
CA GLN A 195 -4.72 5.99 -10.15
C GLN A 195 -3.32 6.61 -9.99
N HIS A 196 -2.27 5.78 -9.95
CA HIS A 196 -0.91 6.27 -9.73
C HIS A 196 -0.37 7.08 -10.92
N GLN A 197 -0.86 6.81 -12.14
CA GLN A 197 -0.52 7.59 -13.34
C GLN A 197 -0.80 9.10 -13.15
N LEU A 198 -1.68 9.48 -12.21
CA LEU A 198 -1.96 10.87 -11.90
C LEU A 198 -0.71 11.64 -11.41
N LEU A 199 0.24 10.97 -10.75
CA LEU A 199 1.49 11.60 -10.34
C LEU A 199 2.37 11.94 -11.55
N ASP A 200 2.50 11.00 -12.48
CA ASP A 200 3.27 11.19 -13.71
C ASP A 200 2.64 12.32 -14.56
N ILE A 201 1.30 12.32 -14.71
CA ILE A 201 0.57 13.38 -15.40
C ILE A 201 0.84 14.76 -14.77
N ASN A 202 0.80 14.87 -13.45
CA ASN A 202 1.06 16.14 -12.77
C ASN A 202 2.53 16.54 -12.82
N LYS A 203 3.44 15.58 -12.75
CA LYS A 203 4.88 15.81 -12.90
C LYS A 203 5.21 16.38 -14.26
N ASP A 204 4.62 15.81 -15.32
CA ASP A 204 4.78 16.31 -16.69
C ASP A 204 4.20 17.71 -16.84
N LYS A 205 2.98 17.94 -16.34
CA LYS A 205 2.32 19.26 -16.34
C LYS A 205 3.13 20.34 -15.62
N LEU A 206 3.83 19.99 -14.54
CA LEU A 206 4.57 20.92 -13.68
C LEU A 206 6.09 20.92 -13.91
N SER A 207 6.58 20.14 -14.88
CA SER A 207 8.01 19.93 -15.16
C SER A 207 8.80 21.24 -15.32
N ASN A 208 8.30 22.17 -16.16
CA ASN A 208 8.95 23.46 -16.38
C ASN A 208 9.03 24.31 -15.11
N LEU A 209 7.98 24.27 -14.29
CA LEU A 209 7.94 25.01 -13.02
C LEU A 209 8.88 24.38 -11.99
N LEU A 210 8.91 23.04 -11.91
CA LEU A 210 9.85 22.30 -11.06
C LEU A 210 11.30 22.65 -11.40
N GLN A 211 11.65 22.64 -12.69
CA GLN A 211 13.00 22.97 -13.15
C GLN A 211 13.39 24.40 -12.75
N GLY A 212 12.51 25.37 -12.99
CA GLY A 212 12.76 26.76 -12.61
C GLY A 212 13.00 26.96 -11.11
N VAL A 213 12.27 26.24 -10.24
CA VAL A 213 12.47 26.35 -8.78
C VAL A 213 13.76 25.68 -8.32
N ILE A 214 14.17 24.57 -8.97
CA ILE A 214 15.46 23.91 -8.69
C ILE A 214 16.62 24.86 -9.00
N ASP A 215 16.57 25.52 -10.15
CA ASP A 215 17.66 26.38 -10.64
C ASP A 215 17.84 27.64 -9.79
N GLU A 216 16.77 28.12 -9.14
CA GLU A 216 16.77 29.36 -8.36
C GLU A 216 16.98 29.17 -6.83
N ASP A 217 17.03 27.92 -6.32
CA ASP A 217 17.06 27.54 -4.89
C ASP A 217 16.11 28.34 -3.97
N LYS A 218 14.93 28.71 -4.48
CA LYS A 218 13.96 29.51 -3.72
C LYS A 218 13.23 28.66 -2.68
N ILE A 219 13.33 29.04 -1.41
CA ILE A 219 12.48 28.51 -0.33
C ILE A 219 11.20 29.35 -0.27
N VAL A 220 10.05 28.72 -0.47
CA VAL A 220 8.74 29.40 -0.39
C VAL A 220 8.43 29.77 1.06
N LYS A 221 8.39 31.07 1.36
CA LYS A 221 8.03 31.61 2.69
C LYS A 221 6.57 32.04 2.80
N LEU A 222 5.89 32.24 1.68
CA LEU A 222 4.53 32.81 1.63
C LEU A 222 3.49 31.73 1.33
N MET A 223 2.37 31.79 2.03
CA MET A 223 1.24 30.89 1.81
C MET A 223 0.55 31.22 0.48
N PRO A 224 0.25 30.23 -0.38
CA PRO A 224 -0.47 30.44 -1.63
C PRO A 224 -1.90 30.97 -1.40
N LYS A 225 -2.43 31.74 -2.37
CA LYS A 225 -3.70 32.46 -2.24
C LYS A 225 -4.93 31.68 -2.71
N ASP A 226 -4.72 30.69 -3.57
CA ASP A 226 -5.75 29.86 -4.18
C ASP A 226 -5.31 28.39 -4.17
N LEU A 227 -6.27 27.48 -4.31
CA LEU A 227 -6.04 26.04 -4.21
C LEU A 227 -5.07 25.51 -5.27
N ASP A 228 -5.09 26.06 -6.49
CA ASP A 228 -4.23 25.59 -7.58
C ASP A 228 -2.77 25.95 -7.33
N SER A 229 -2.53 27.21 -6.92
CA SER A 229 -1.22 27.65 -6.43
C SER A 229 -0.78 26.86 -5.19
N PHE A 230 -1.70 26.54 -4.28
CA PHE A 230 -1.42 25.75 -3.08
C PHE A 230 -0.93 24.35 -3.45
N PHE A 231 -1.64 23.68 -4.35
CA PHE A 231 -1.27 22.38 -4.88
C PHE A 231 0.11 22.40 -5.54
N LYS A 232 0.35 23.33 -6.47
CA LYS A 232 1.64 23.48 -7.16
C LYS A 232 2.79 23.63 -6.19
N VAL A 233 2.64 24.48 -5.16
CA VAL A 233 3.69 24.70 -4.16
C VAL A 233 3.93 23.44 -3.33
N CYS A 234 2.88 22.78 -2.82
CA CYS A 234 3.04 21.51 -2.10
C CYS A 234 3.73 20.45 -2.97
N PHE A 235 3.32 20.33 -4.24
CA PHE A 235 3.90 19.39 -5.20
C PHE A 235 5.39 19.63 -5.41
N ILE A 236 5.79 20.89 -5.63
CA ILE A 236 7.20 21.27 -5.78
C ILE A 236 7.99 20.97 -4.51
N LEU A 237 7.48 21.38 -3.35
CA LEU A 237 8.16 21.15 -2.08
C LEU A 237 8.33 19.65 -1.78
N ASP A 238 7.34 18.81 -2.12
CA ASP A 238 7.43 17.36 -1.98
C ASP A 238 8.56 16.77 -2.84
N HIS A 239 8.63 17.18 -4.12
CA HIS A 239 9.68 16.73 -5.05
C HIS A 239 11.09 17.22 -4.66
N LEU A 240 11.18 18.38 -4.02
CA LEU A 240 12.44 18.91 -3.48
C LEU A 240 12.76 18.36 -2.07
N ASN A 241 11.87 17.56 -1.50
CA ASN A 241 11.92 17.10 -0.11
C ASN A 241 12.12 18.26 0.88
N LYS A 242 11.49 19.41 0.61
CA LYS A 242 11.48 20.62 1.44
C LYS A 242 10.15 20.70 2.21
N ILE A 243 10.15 21.41 3.35
CA ILE A 243 8.98 21.58 4.21
C ILE A 243 8.66 23.07 4.31
N PRO A 244 7.40 23.51 4.12
CA PRO A 244 7.04 24.91 4.29
C PRO A 244 7.14 25.34 5.76
N GLN A 245 7.45 26.60 5.99
CA GLN A 245 7.38 27.19 7.34
C GLN A 245 5.91 27.23 7.81
N ASN A 246 5.66 26.91 9.08
CA ASN A 246 4.31 26.87 9.68
C ASN A 246 3.35 25.86 9.01
N ALA A 247 3.82 24.66 8.68
CA ALA A 247 3.03 23.63 8.02
C ALA A 247 1.69 23.27 8.72
N ASN A 248 1.58 23.38 10.05
CA ASN A 248 0.29 23.21 10.75
C ASN A 248 -0.74 24.26 10.31
N LEU A 249 -0.34 25.53 10.19
CA LEU A 249 -1.23 26.60 9.74
C LEU A 249 -1.67 26.37 8.29
N TRP A 250 -0.75 25.90 7.45
CA TRP A 250 -1.04 25.54 6.06
C TRP A 250 -2.07 24.41 5.99
N LEU A 251 -1.96 23.39 6.85
CA LEU A 251 -2.95 22.31 6.92
C LEU A 251 -4.33 22.88 7.26
N ILE A 252 -4.45 23.70 8.30
CA ILE A 252 -5.75 24.27 8.71
C ILE A 252 -6.32 25.18 7.62
N TYR A 253 -5.49 26.01 6.98
CA TYR A 253 -5.94 26.84 5.86
C TYR A 253 -6.43 26.00 4.68
N LEU A 254 -5.71 24.93 4.34
CA LEU A 254 -6.10 24.00 3.28
C LEU A 254 -7.49 23.38 3.53
N LEU A 255 -7.80 23.00 4.78
CA LEU A 255 -9.09 22.43 5.15
C LEU A 255 -10.27 23.40 4.90
N THR A 256 -10.02 24.71 4.80
CA THR A 256 -11.06 25.71 4.50
C THR A 256 -11.54 25.66 3.04
N TYR A 257 -10.77 25.08 2.12
CA TYR A 257 -11.21 24.88 0.73
C TYR A 257 -12.25 23.77 0.58
N ILE A 258 -12.43 22.92 1.59
CA ILE A 258 -13.43 21.82 1.58
C ILE A 258 -14.81 22.42 1.83
N ASN A 259 -15.55 22.63 0.74
CA ASN A 259 -16.89 23.22 0.74
C ASN A 259 -17.94 22.29 0.07
N LYS A 260 -19.19 22.74 0.00
CA LYS A 260 -20.32 21.92 -0.47
C LYS A 260 -20.20 21.51 -1.95
N ASP A 261 -19.78 22.42 -2.82
CA ASP A 261 -19.83 22.29 -4.28
C ASP A 261 -18.47 21.94 -4.91
N ILE A 262 -17.61 21.28 -4.12
CA ILE A 262 -16.26 20.91 -4.53
C ILE A 262 -16.27 19.76 -5.55
N LEU A 263 -15.43 19.88 -6.58
CA LEU A 263 -15.24 18.88 -7.63
C LEU A 263 -14.16 17.85 -7.26
N LEU A 264 -14.15 16.69 -7.94
CA LEU A 264 -13.18 15.63 -7.73
C LEU A 264 -11.73 16.06 -8.02
N GLU A 265 -11.52 16.93 -9.01
CA GLU A 265 -10.20 17.50 -9.29
C GLU A 265 -9.67 18.28 -8.08
N ASP A 266 -10.52 19.15 -7.50
CA ASP A 266 -10.16 19.96 -6.33
C ASP A 266 -9.98 19.11 -5.08
N ILE A 267 -10.84 18.11 -4.87
CA ILE A 267 -10.67 17.11 -3.80
C ILE A 267 -9.29 16.45 -3.93
N THR A 268 -8.87 16.08 -5.14
CA THR A 268 -7.58 15.42 -5.36
C THR A 268 -6.41 16.33 -5.02
N LYS A 269 -6.48 17.60 -5.42
CA LYS A 269 -5.48 18.62 -5.04
C LYS A 269 -5.40 18.78 -3.52
N ILE A 270 -6.55 18.90 -2.85
CA ILE A 270 -6.63 19.00 -1.38
C ILE A 270 -6.03 17.76 -0.71
N VAL A 271 -6.45 16.57 -1.10
CA VAL A 271 -6.01 15.32 -0.49
C VAL A 271 -4.51 15.10 -0.67
N TYR A 272 -3.95 15.43 -1.85
CA TYR A 272 -2.51 15.41 -2.07
C TYR A 272 -1.78 16.37 -1.11
N CYS A 273 -2.28 17.60 -0.95
CA CYS A 273 -1.70 18.57 -0.04
C CYS A 273 -1.83 18.16 1.44
N ILE A 274 -2.96 17.57 1.84
CA ILE A 274 -3.14 17.02 3.19
C ILE A 274 -2.10 15.92 3.42
N ASP A 275 -1.99 14.98 2.48
CA ASP A 275 -1.01 13.89 2.55
C ASP A 275 0.41 14.45 2.70
N PHE A 276 0.81 15.40 1.85
CA PHE A 276 2.12 16.03 1.96
C PHE A 276 2.32 16.70 3.32
N LEU A 277 1.44 17.63 3.73
CA LEU A 277 1.61 18.43 4.94
C LEU A 277 1.55 17.60 6.21
N TYR A 278 0.56 16.70 6.33
CA TYR A 278 0.39 15.82 7.49
C TYR A 278 1.65 15.00 7.76
N SER A 279 2.36 14.56 6.72
CA SER A 279 3.61 13.79 6.87
C SER A 279 4.76 14.57 7.53
N LYS A 280 4.67 15.90 7.58
CA LYS A 280 5.76 16.78 8.02
C LYS A 280 5.53 17.42 9.38
N ILE A 281 4.39 17.15 10.01
CA ILE A 281 3.96 17.82 11.24
C ILE A 281 3.53 16.85 12.32
N ASP A 282 3.54 17.32 13.56
CA ASP A 282 2.79 16.70 14.65
C ASP A 282 1.50 17.53 14.83
N VAL A 283 0.36 16.85 14.76
CA VAL A 283 -0.97 17.47 14.74
C VAL A 283 -1.47 17.65 16.16
N LYS A 284 -1.87 18.86 16.53
CA LYS A 284 -2.42 19.16 17.86
C LYS A 284 -3.87 18.67 17.98
N PRO A 285 -4.41 18.44 19.20
CA PRO A 285 -5.76 17.90 19.37
C PRO A 285 -6.87 18.66 18.61
N ASN A 286 -6.85 20.00 18.64
CA ASN A 286 -7.86 20.81 17.96
C ASN A 286 -7.73 20.71 16.42
N GLU A 287 -6.49 20.66 15.92
CA GLU A 287 -6.18 20.49 14.50
C GLU A 287 -6.60 19.09 14.03
N LEU A 288 -6.40 18.09 14.89
CA LEU A 288 -6.74 16.69 14.64
C LEU A 288 -8.25 16.50 14.51
N ASN A 289 -9.04 17.07 15.41
CA ASN A 289 -10.51 16.98 15.35
C ASN A 289 -11.05 17.60 14.05
N GLN A 290 -10.50 18.75 13.63
CA GLN A 290 -10.86 19.35 12.35
C GLN A 290 -10.48 18.46 11.17
N LEU A 291 -9.29 17.87 11.21
CA LEU A 291 -8.82 16.96 10.17
C LEU A 291 -9.72 15.71 10.06
N ILE A 292 -10.07 15.07 11.19
CA ILE A 292 -10.94 13.89 11.23
C ILE A 292 -12.29 14.20 10.56
N ASN A 293 -12.96 15.28 10.99
CA ASN A 293 -14.25 15.67 10.44
C ASN A 293 -14.17 15.92 8.92
N LYS A 294 -13.09 16.54 8.46
CA LYS A 294 -12.87 16.82 7.04
C LYS A 294 -12.52 15.57 6.22
N VAL A 295 -11.80 14.61 6.79
CA VAL A 295 -11.54 13.31 6.15
C VAL A 295 -12.84 12.55 5.91
N GLU A 296 -13.73 12.49 6.90
CA GLU A 296 -15.05 11.86 6.76
C GLU A 296 -15.90 12.58 5.71
N GLU A 297 -15.93 13.91 5.74
CA GLU A 297 -16.64 14.73 4.75
C GLU A 297 -16.15 14.44 3.32
N LEU A 298 -14.83 14.36 3.12
CA LEU A 298 -14.23 14.08 1.80
C LEU A 298 -14.60 12.68 1.30
N ILE A 299 -14.56 11.65 2.16
CA ILE A 299 -14.94 10.28 1.76
C ILE A 299 -16.41 10.24 1.32
N LEU A 300 -17.31 10.86 2.09
CA LEU A 300 -18.74 10.91 1.74
C LEU A 300 -18.97 11.63 0.41
N LYS A 301 -18.28 12.75 0.18
CA LYS A 301 -18.33 13.47 -1.10
C LYS A 301 -17.85 12.62 -2.26
N ILE A 302 -16.69 11.99 -2.16
CA ILE A 302 -16.16 11.13 -3.23
C ILE A 302 -17.16 10.02 -3.56
N LYS A 303 -17.68 9.32 -2.54
CA LYS A 303 -18.68 8.26 -2.72
C LYS A 303 -19.97 8.75 -3.38
N SER A 304 -20.38 10.00 -3.13
CA SER A 304 -21.58 10.58 -3.74
C SER A 304 -21.46 10.82 -5.25
N PHE A 305 -20.23 10.88 -5.78
CA PHE A 305 -19.98 11.04 -7.22
C PHE A 305 -19.96 9.72 -7.99
N TYR A 306 -20.07 8.58 -7.31
CA TYR A 306 -20.10 7.27 -7.95
C TYR A 306 -21.35 7.11 -8.84
N GLN A 307 -21.16 6.47 -10.00
CA GLN A 307 -22.19 6.20 -11.00
C GLN A 307 -22.39 4.69 -11.16
N ASP A 308 -23.57 4.28 -11.61
CA ASP A 308 -23.94 2.86 -11.72
C ASP A 308 -23.08 2.04 -12.70
N ASP A 309 -22.40 2.71 -13.63
CA ASP A 309 -21.48 2.13 -14.61
C ASP A 309 -20.07 1.85 -14.06
N GLY A 310 -19.81 2.21 -12.80
CA GLY A 310 -18.49 2.05 -12.17
C GLY A 310 -17.60 3.28 -12.25
N SER A 311 -18.04 4.36 -12.90
CA SER A 311 -17.30 5.62 -12.96
C SER A 311 -17.59 6.52 -11.76
N TYR A 312 -16.75 7.54 -11.59
CA TYR A 312 -17.04 8.68 -10.72
C TYR A 312 -17.17 9.94 -11.58
N LYS A 313 -18.14 10.80 -11.25
CA LYS A 313 -18.41 12.02 -11.98
C LYS A 313 -18.93 13.14 -11.08
N SER A 314 -18.21 14.26 -11.06
CA SER A 314 -18.59 15.51 -10.37
C SER A 314 -18.73 16.69 -11.33
N SER A 315 -18.09 16.63 -12.50
CA SER A 315 -18.09 17.68 -13.51
C SER A 315 -18.83 17.23 -14.77
N LEU A 316 -19.48 18.18 -15.44
CA LEU A 316 -20.12 17.95 -16.73
C LEU A 316 -19.13 18.00 -17.90
N THR A 317 -17.96 18.63 -17.71
CA THR A 317 -16.97 18.88 -18.77
C THR A 317 -15.80 17.91 -18.74
N SER A 318 -15.48 17.35 -17.58
CA SER A 318 -14.37 16.39 -17.42
C SER A 318 -14.77 14.99 -17.90
N SER A 319 -13.81 14.23 -18.40
CA SER A 319 -14.08 12.84 -18.81
C SER A 319 -14.37 11.97 -17.57
N PRO A 320 -15.31 11.01 -17.64
CA PRO A 320 -15.60 10.11 -16.53
C PRO A 320 -14.37 9.30 -16.09
N LEU A 321 -13.48 8.96 -17.03
CA LEU A 321 -12.25 8.22 -16.72
C LEU A 321 -11.27 9.06 -15.89
N GLU A 322 -11.10 10.33 -16.25
CA GLU A 322 -10.23 11.27 -15.52
C GLU A 322 -10.79 11.54 -14.11
N GLU A 323 -12.10 11.74 -13.98
CA GLU A 323 -12.75 11.91 -12.68
C GLU A 323 -12.71 10.65 -11.82
N THR A 324 -12.79 9.47 -12.44
CA THR A 324 -12.57 8.18 -11.77
C THR A 324 -11.15 8.09 -11.24
N ARG A 325 -10.14 8.56 -11.98
CA ARG A 325 -8.75 8.63 -11.52
C ARG A 325 -8.59 9.51 -10.30
N TYR A 326 -9.23 10.68 -10.29
CA TYR A 326 -9.26 11.62 -9.16
C TYR A 326 -9.88 10.99 -7.91
N ALA A 327 -11.03 10.34 -8.05
CA ALA A 327 -11.71 9.66 -6.95
C ALA A 327 -10.84 8.54 -6.34
N LEU A 328 -10.29 7.66 -7.19
CA LEU A 328 -9.48 6.52 -6.75
C LEU A 328 -8.16 6.94 -6.10
N PHE A 329 -7.52 7.97 -6.63
CA PHE A 329 -6.32 8.56 -6.04
C PHE A 329 -6.62 9.14 -4.65
N SER A 330 -7.72 9.88 -4.54
CA SER A 330 -8.14 10.49 -3.28
C SER A 330 -8.53 9.45 -2.23
N ILE A 331 -9.29 8.41 -2.60
CA ILE A 331 -9.63 7.29 -1.71
C ILE A 331 -8.36 6.62 -1.19
N ASN A 332 -7.41 6.33 -2.08
CA ASN A 332 -6.16 5.68 -1.70
C ASN A 332 -5.40 6.47 -0.61
N LEU A 333 -5.33 7.79 -0.75
CA LEU A 333 -4.63 8.66 0.20
C LEU A 333 -5.40 8.92 1.49
N LEU A 334 -6.74 9.04 1.42
CA LEU A 334 -7.59 9.20 2.60
C LEU A 334 -7.64 7.95 3.45
N GLU A 335 -7.70 6.77 2.80
CA GLU A 335 -7.52 5.50 3.51
C GLU A 335 -6.18 5.51 4.22
N ASP A 336 -5.07 5.83 3.52
CA ASP A 336 -3.71 6.08 4.05
C ASP A 336 -3.56 7.31 4.98
N LEU A 337 -4.63 8.00 5.33
CA LEU A 337 -4.60 9.02 6.38
C LEU A 337 -5.37 8.56 7.62
N ILE A 338 -6.51 7.90 7.41
CA ILE A 338 -7.39 7.40 8.48
C ILE A 338 -6.65 6.57 9.52
N GLN A 339 -5.92 5.53 9.12
CA GLN A 339 -5.22 4.71 10.10
C GLN A 339 -3.86 5.22 10.58
N ASP A 340 -3.22 6.19 9.94
CA ASP A 340 -2.08 6.89 10.53
C ASP A 340 -2.64 7.69 11.70
N ILE A 341 -3.80 8.32 11.52
CA ILE A 341 -4.51 8.99 12.59
C ILE A 341 -4.85 8.02 13.72
N ILE A 342 -5.50 6.89 13.41
CA ILE A 342 -5.83 5.86 14.42
C ILE A 342 -4.57 5.35 15.14
N TYR A 343 -3.50 5.05 14.41
CA TYR A 343 -2.28 4.49 14.98
C TYR A 343 -1.50 5.49 15.83
N TYR A 344 -1.24 6.69 15.32
CA TYR A 344 -0.39 7.67 16.00
C TYR A 344 -1.11 8.48 17.06
N TYR A 345 -2.43 8.64 16.95
CA TYR A 345 -3.22 9.46 17.87
C TYR A 345 -4.27 8.67 18.66
N SER A 346 -4.37 7.35 18.46
CA SER A 346 -5.29 6.47 19.21
C SER A 346 -6.75 6.93 19.19
N VAL A 347 -7.18 7.41 18.03
CA VAL A 347 -8.52 7.95 17.75
C VAL A 347 -9.52 6.80 17.58
N SER A 348 -10.73 6.95 18.12
CA SER A 348 -11.79 5.92 18.04
C SER A 348 -12.96 6.29 17.13
N GLU A 349 -13.03 7.56 16.74
CA GLU A 349 -14.02 8.16 15.86
C GLU A 349 -13.93 7.58 14.44
N LEU A 350 -12.71 7.31 13.97
CA LEU A 350 -12.47 6.71 12.66
C LEU A 350 -12.46 5.19 12.73
N GLN A 351 -13.12 4.56 11.75
CA GLN A 351 -13.09 3.10 11.62
C GLN A 351 -11.79 2.64 10.95
N PRO A 352 -11.12 1.59 11.49
CA PRO A 352 -9.97 1.00 10.83
C PRO A 352 -10.36 0.44 9.46
N ILE A 353 -9.67 0.92 8.42
CA ILE A 353 -9.74 0.29 7.09
C ILE A 353 -9.22 -1.15 7.23
N LYS A 354 -9.84 -2.14 6.57
CA LYS A 354 -9.42 -3.55 6.64
C LYS A 354 -8.88 -4.08 5.32
N LYS A 355 -9.30 -3.50 4.19
CA LYS A 355 -8.79 -3.84 2.84
C LYS A 355 -8.41 -2.56 2.08
N ILE A 356 -7.41 -2.62 1.19
CA ILE A 356 -7.06 -1.45 0.34
C ILE A 356 -8.20 -1.23 -0.64
N TYR A 357 -8.64 0.02 -0.85
CA TYR A 357 -9.83 0.37 -1.62
C TYR A 357 -11.13 -0.17 -0.99
N GLU A 358 -11.25 -0.11 0.33
CA GLU A 358 -12.49 -0.43 1.05
C GLU A 358 -13.59 0.60 0.78
N ASN A 359 -13.23 1.85 0.52
CA ASN A 359 -14.15 2.94 0.25
C ASN A 359 -14.52 3.11 -1.23
N VAL A 360 -13.99 2.28 -2.12
CA VAL A 360 -14.46 2.22 -3.51
C VAL A 360 -15.77 1.46 -3.57
N ASN A 361 -16.79 2.06 -4.19
CA ASN A 361 -18.17 1.56 -4.15
C ASN A 361 -18.30 0.16 -4.81
N ASP A 362 -17.70 -0.03 -5.98
CA ASP A 362 -17.69 -1.31 -6.68
C ASP A 362 -16.35 -1.52 -7.41
N ILE A 363 -15.47 -2.31 -6.81
CA ILE A 363 -14.14 -2.63 -7.35
C ILE A 363 -14.26 -3.32 -8.72
N GLU A 364 -15.24 -4.21 -8.90
CA GLU A 364 -15.35 -5.03 -10.11
C GLU A 364 -15.79 -4.16 -11.29
N LYS A 365 -16.86 -3.38 -11.13
CA LYS A 365 -17.31 -2.44 -12.16
C LYS A 365 -16.26 -1.38 -12.49
N THR A 366 -15.66 -0.77 -11.47
CA THR A 366 -14.61 0.24 -11.67
C THR A 366 -13.42 -0.33 -12.43
N SER A 367 -12.96 -1.54 -12.05
CA SER A 367 -11.84 -2.20 -12.74
C SER A 367 -12.19 -2.61 -14.18
N LYS A 368 -13.44 -2.96 -14.45
CA LYS A 368 -13.94 -3.28 -15.80
C LYS A 368 -13.93 -2.02 -16.67
N LEU A 369 -14.46 -0.91 -16.18
CA LEU A 369 -14.44 0.38 -16.87
C LEU A 369 -13.02 0.78 -17.26
N ILE A 370 -12.06 0.69 -16.32
CA ILE A 370 -10.65 1.01 -16.58
C ILE A 370 -10.10 0.12 -17.70
N ARG A 371 -10.36 -1.19 -17.63
CA ARG A 371 -9.86 -2.16 -18.62
C ARG A 371 -10.44 -1.98 -20.02
N GLU A 372 -11.69 -1.53 -20.13
CA GLU A 372 -12.34 -1.31 -21.43
C GLU A 372 -11.86 -0.02 -22.11
N THR A 373 -11.14 0.83 -21.40
CA THR A 373 -10.70 2.15 -21.88
C THR A 373 -9.17 2.28 -22.04
N GLU A 374 -8.39 1.32 -21.53
CA GLU A 374 -6.95 1.13 -21.82
C GLU A 374 -6.75 0.17 -22.99
#